data_AF-A0A514LGD7-F1
#
_entry.id   AF-A0A514LGD7-F1
#
_cell.length_a   1.000
_cell.length_b   1.000
_cell.length_c   1.000
_cell.angle_alpha   90.00
_cell.angle_beta   90.00
_cell.angle_gamma   90.00
#
_symmetry.space_group_name_H-M   'P 1'
#
loop_
_entity.id
_entity.type
_entity.pdbx_description
1 polymer ?
#
loop_
_entity_poly.entity_id
_entity_poly.type
_entity_poly.pdbx_seq_one_letter_code
_entity_poly.pdbx_strand_id
1 'polypeptide(L)' 'MESLSDKILVDAYFKATELTLQEDFVQLLREEIDRRRLTRLIT' A
#
# COMPACT_ATOMS: atom_id res chain seq x y z
N MET A 1 -0.89 9.54 -4.17
CA MET A 1 -1.62 8.28 -4.46
C MET A 1 -3.14 8.46 -4.56
N GLU A 2 -3.65 9.69 -4.44
CA GLU A 2 -5.09 9.96 -4.28
C GLU A 2 -5.97 9.52 -5.47
N SER A 3 -5.40 9.38 -6.66
CA SER A 3 -6.09 8.89 -7.85
C SER A 3 -6.14 7.36 -7.97
N LEU A 4 -5.41 6.62 -7.14
CA LEU A 4 -5.46 5.15 -7.13
C LEU A 4 -6.74 4.71 -6.42
N SER A 5 -7.45 3.74 -7.00
CA SER A 5 -8.53 3.07 -6.29
C SER A 5 -7.96 2.21 -5.16
N ASP A 6 -8.78 1.94 -4.16
CA ASP A 6 -8.38 1.16 -2.97
C ASP A 6 -7.85 -0.23 -3.36
N LYS A 7 -8.45 -0.87 -4.37
CA LYS A 7 -7.98 -2.15 -4.91
C LYS A 7 -6.53 -2.04 -5.44
N ILE A 8 -6.25 -1.04 -6.27
CA ILE A 8 -4.92 -0.91 -6.87
C ILE A 8 -3.88 -0.52 -5.82
N LEU A 9 -4.25 0.30 -4.83
CA LEU A 9 -3.38 0.64 -3.71
C LEU A 9 -2.95 -0.60 -2.91
N VAL A 10 -3.91 -1.47 -2.56
CA VAL A 10 -3.63 -2.70 -1.81
C VAL A 10 -2.83 -3.70 -2.66
N ASP A 11 -3.18 -3.88 -3.93
CA ASP A 11 -2.42 -4.74 -4.85
C ASP A 11 -0.97 -4.25 -4.99
N ALA A 12 -0.76 -2.92 -5.09
CA ALA A 12 0.56 -2.31 -5.18
C ALA A 12 1.39 -2.56 -3.91
N TYR A 13 0.77 -2.49 -2.71
CA TYR A 13 1.44 -2.82 -1.45
C TYR A 13 1.95 -4.25 -1.44
N PHE A 14 1.10 -5.23 -1.76
CA PHE A 14 1.52 -6.64 -1.79
C PHE A 14 2.61 -6.87 -2.84
N LYS A 15 2.48 -6.29 -4.03
CA LYS A 15 3.50 -6.44 -5.07
C LYS A 15 4.83 -5.81 -4.68
N ALA A 16 4.81 -4.65 -4.02
CA ALA A 16 6.01 -3.99 -3.52
C ALA A 16 6.74 -4.84 -2.47
N THR A 17 5.98 -5.48 -1.57
CA THR A 17 6.55 -6.39 -0.57
C THR A 17 7.10 -7.68 -1.20
N GLU A 18 6.39 -8.28 -2.17
CA GLU A 18 6.82 -9.48 -2.88
C GLU A 18 8.13 -9.26 -3.66
N LEU A 19 8.26 -8.09 -4.29
CA LEU A 19 9.44 -7.71 -5.05
C LEU A 19 10.58 -7.16 -4.19
N THR A 20 10.43 -7.13 -2.87
CA THR A 20 11.42 -6.56 -1.93
C THR A 20 11.86 -5.15 -2.34
N LEU A 21 10.90 -4.31 -2.73
CA LEU A 21 11.18 -2.92 -3.07
C LEU A 21 11.67 -2.14 -1.85
N GLN A 22 12.23 -0.96 -2.08
CA GLN A 22 12.77 -0.10 -1.03
C GLN A 22 11.75 0.14 0.08
N GLU A 23 12.19 0.03 1.33
CA GLU A 23 11.33 0.14 2.52
C GLU A 23 10.56 1.47 2.53
N ASP A 24 11.20 2.57 2.17
CA ASP A 24 10.57 3.89 2.09
C ASP A 24 9.37 3.89 1.11
N PHE A 25 9.47 3.15 0.00
CA PHE A 25 8.36 3.01 -0.93
C PHE A 25 7.23 2.19 -0.33
N VAL A 26 7.52 1.05 0.30
CA VAL A 26 6.52 0.21 0.98
C VAL A 26 5.83 0.99 2.10
N GLN A 27 6.58 1.81 2.83
CA GLN A 27 6.08 2.65 3.90
C GLN A 27 5.11 3.72 3.39
N LEU A 28 5.39 4.36 2.25
CA LEU A 28 4.45 5.29 1.62
C LEU A 28 3.11 4.63 1.25
N LEU A 29 3.15 3.38 0.77
CA LEU A 29 1.92 2.61 0.49
C LEU A 29 1.15 2.32 1.78
N ARG A 30 1.87 1.92 2.85
CA ARG A 30 1.29 1.62 4.15
C ARG A 30 0.63 2.87 4.78
N GLU A 31 1.28 4.02 4.71
CA GLU A 31 0.75 5.29 5.22
C GLU A 31 -0.53 5.70 4.48
N GLU A 32 -0.57 5.54 3.17
CA GLU A 32 -1.78 5.82 2.39
C GLU A 32 -2.92 4.83 2.70
N ILE A 33 -2.61 3.55 2.91
CA ILE A 33 -3.58 2.53 3.34
C ILE A 33 -4.16 2.88 4.72
N ASP A 34 -3.33 3.32 5.66
CA ASP A 34 -3.78 3.75 6.98
C ASP A 34 -4.63 5.02 6.92
N ARG A 35 -4.19 6.02 6.13
CA ARG A 35 -4.94 7.28 5.90
C ARG A 35 -6.35 7.03 5.38
N ARG A 36 -6.53 6.02 4.51
CA ARG A 36 -7.83 5.60 3.95
C ARG A 36 -8.60 4.63 4.83
N ARG A 37 -8.07 4.25 5.99
CA ARG A 37 -8.65 3.27 6.93
C ARG A 37 -8.82 1.88 6.33
N LEU A 38 -7.90 1.48 5.44
CA LEU A 38 -7.89 0.20 4.74
C LEU A 38 -6.99 -0.85 5.42
N THR A 39 -6.39 -0.52 6.57
CA THR A 39 -5.39 -1.35 7.28
C THR A 39 -5.81 -2.81 7.46
N ARG A 40 -7.11 -3.07 7.66
CA ARG A 40 -7.71 -4.42 7.79
C ARG A 40 -7.51 -5.32 6.56
N LEU A 41 -7.19 -4.75 5.40
CA LEU A 41 -6.97 -5.49 4.15
C LEU A 41 -5.53 -5.97 3.99
N ILE A 42 -4.61 -5.50 4.85
CA ILE A 42 -3.17 -5.85 4.82
C ILE A 42 -2.68 -6.42 6.15
N THR A 43 -3.60 -6.72 7.08
CA THR A 43 -3.30 -7.35 8.37
C THR A 43 -3.41 -8.87 8.31
#